data_AF-R5D1Q7-F1
#
_entry.id   AF-R5D1Q7-F1
#
_cell.length_a   1.000
_cell.length_b   1.000
_cell.length_c   1.000
_cell.angle_alpha   90.00
_cell.angle_beta   90.00
_cell.angle_gamma   90.00
#
_symmetry.space_group_name_H-M   'P 1'
#
loop_
_entity.id
_entity.type
_entity.pdbx_description
1 polymer ?
#
loop_
_entity_poly.entity_id
_entity_poly.type
_entity_poly.pdbx_seq_one_letter_code
_entity_poly.pdbx_strand_id
1 'polypeptide(L)'
;MKKILFLGGLLLSAMTFVSCNGDYDDWADPQSNPQEEAVTLPGYTATAADPIDLANPGTSVKAFTLSAATLPEGATIEHTRVELLPADGSSATKKTLEATADGMLDSTALQDAVVEFYGRRPAARVFDAQVYSDIVIGGQSFLVDAGKIQISVTPKAPYIADAYYLVGDMCGWAADAAIKFSHSGADVYEDPVFSVVFTTPKADCYWKIVPQGNIDSGDLWHEGTDGVVGVAIDGDPSLTGSLVTTAPKAGKIEKQGFYKLTVNMMDYTYTIEEMAGEYYMVGDLQGWNNDPATGMTCLFYPQTSTVMSYTTKWKGAYDLKFWAGADFGNWDKAYGCAVDGDNSPAGNIVNSGAQSISAPSAEYYTFTIDMTTMKYTWTKLSDQAPKEYTSISLIGDFNSWNGDVDLTQVTPHNWYAKVSIPSDGGLKFRAGHDWADSWGNGANIADNYYGKADYNGGNMTVPAGTYSVYFNDITTEFVFLAE
;
A
#
# COMPACT_ATOMS: atom_id res chain seq x y z
N MET A 1 -37.54 55.80 -40.76
CA MET A 1 -37.03 56.88 -41.64
C MET A 1 -35.88 57.58 -40.93
N LYS A 2 -34.71 57.66 -41.60
CA LYS A 2 -33.58 58.65 -41.49
C LYS A 2 -33.08 59.05 -40.08
N LYS A 3 -31.87 58.68 -39.63
CA LYS A 3 -30.47 59.05 -40.04
C LYS A 3 -29.94 60.37 -39.42
N ILE A 4 -28.66 60.33 -38.99
CA ILE A 4 -27.65 61.42 -38.84
C ILE A 4 -27.70 62.14 -37.46
N LEU A 5 -26.78 61.95 -36.49
CA LEU A 5 -25.31 62.16 -36.41
C LEU A 5 -24.88 63.63 -36.60
N PHE A 6 -24.30 64.29 -35.58
CA PHE A 6 -22.99 64.98 -35.62
C PHE A 6 -22.78 66.01 -34.48
N LEU A 7 -21.59 65.84 -33.88
CA LEU A 7 -20.76 66.70 -33.03
C LEU A 7 -20.73 68.21 -33.31
N GLY A 8 -20.33 68.95 -32.27
CA GLY A 8 -19.55 70.21 -32.33
C GLY A 8 -20.16 71.29 -31.41
N GLY A 9 -19.59 71.71 -30.28
CA GLY A 9 -18.19 71.91 -29.95
C GLY A 9 -17.87 73.41 -30.00
N LEU A 10 -17.76 74.07 -28.84
CA LEU A 10 -17.06 75.36 -28.64
C LEU A 10 -16.92 75.59 -27.12
N LEU A 11 -15.73 75.40 -26.51
CA LEU A 11 -14.60 76.37 -26.36
C LEU A 11 -15.07 77.63 -25.60
N LEU A 12 -14.49 78.11 -24.50
CA LEU A 12 -13.09 78.30 -24.11
C LEU A 12 -13.11 78.81 -22.63
N SER A 13 -12.29 78.39 -21.66
CA SER A 13 -10.95 78.95 -21.39
C SER A 13 -10.51 78.67 -19.93
N ALA A 14 -9.19 78.68 -19.72
CA ALA A 14 -8.44 78.81 -18.46
C ALA A 14 -8.01 77.54 -17.68
N MET A 15 -7.02 76.87 -18.27
CA MET A 15 -5.79 76.31 -17.67
C MET A 15 -5.68 76.25 -16.14
N THR A 16 -5.63 75.03 -15.61
CA THR A 16 -4.60 74.61 -14.65
C THR A 16 -4.14 73.20 -15.03
N PHE A 17 -2.83 73.02 -15.21
CA PHE A 17 -2.22 71.71 -15.47
C PHE A 17 -2.15 70.95 -14.15
N VAL A 18 -3.01 69.95 -13.99
CA VAL A 18 -2.75 68.81 -13.10
C VAL A 18 -2.61 67.59 -14.00
N SER A 19 -1.42 66.98 -13.95
CA SER A 19 -1.12 65.71 -14.60
C SER A 19 -2.08 64.64 -14.07
N CYS A 20 -3.06 64.26 -14.89
CA CYS A 20 -3.79 63.00 -14.72
C CYS A 20 -3.09 61.96 -15.58
N ASN A 21 -2.39 61.02 -14.94
CA ASN A 21 -2.04 59.74 -15.54
C ASN A 21 -3.35 59.06 -15.96
N GLY A 22 -3.55 58.91 -17.27
CA GLY A 22 -4.64 58.11 -17.80
C GLY A 22 -4.25 56.64 -17.72
N ASP A 23 -4.77 55.94 -16.71
CA ASP A 23 -4.99 54.49 -16.82
C ASP A 23 -6.23 54.32 -17.70
N TYR A 24 -6.01 53.95 -18.95
CA TYR A 24 -7.06 53.38 -19.78
C TYR A 24 -7.10 51.90 -19.44
N ASP A 25 -8.12 51.48 -18.68
CA ASP A 25 -8.39 50.06 -18.46
C ASP A 25 -8.53 49.33 -19.80
N ASP A 26 -7.95 48.14 -19.85
CA ASP A 26 -7.89 47.26 -21.00
C ASP A 26 -9.32 46.82 -21.41
N TRP A 27 -9.86 47.47 -22.43
CA TRP A 27 -11.18 47.18 -23.03
C TRP A 27 -11.30 45.76 -23.62
N ALA A 28 -10.22 44.97 -23.58
CA ALA A 28 -10.20 43.57 -23.98
C ALA A 28 -10.60 42.60 -22.85
N ASP A 29 -10.73 43.05 -21.61
CA ASP A 29 -11.26 42.21 -20.53
C ASP A 29 -12.79 42.09 -20.66
N PRO A 30 -13.36 40.86 -20.71
CA PRO A 30 -14.80 40.69 -20.71
C PRO A 30 -15.38 41.35 -19.46
N GLN A 31 -16.36 42.23 -19.64
CA GLN A 31 -17.10 42.79 -18.51
C GLN A 31 -17.72 41.65 -17.68
N SER A 32 -17.11 41.33 -16.54
CA SER A 32 -17.75 40.51 -15.52
C SER A 32 -18.62 41.43 -14.68
N ASN A 33 -19.94 41.35 -14.87
CA ASN A 33 -20.84 41.96 -13.90
C ASN A 33 -20.63 41.24 -12.56
N PRO A 34 -20.40 41.95 -11.45
CA PRO A 34 -20.40 41.32 -10.14
C PRO A 34 -21.76 40.64 -9.93
N GLN A 35 -21.75 39.44 -9.36
CA GLN A 35 -22.98 38.75 -9.00
C GLN A 35 -23.77 39.61 -8.01
N GLU A 36 -25.05 39.86 -8.30
CA GLU A 36 -25.90 40.63 -7.39
C GLU A 36 -26.03 39.91 -6.04
N GLU A 37 -26.01 40.68 -4.95
CA GLU A 37 -26.19 40.17 -3.59
C GLU A 37 -27.50 39.39 -3.46
N ALA A 38 -27.47 38.23 -2.80
CA ALA A 38 -28.65 37.40 -2.63
C ALA A 38 -29.71 38.13 -1.77
N VAL A 39 -30.97 38.05 -2.19
CA VAL A 39 -32.10 38.68 -1.49
C VAL A 39 -32.78 37.65 -0.60
N THR A 40 -33.20 38.03 0.61
CA THR A 40 -34.02 37.17 1.47
C THR A 40 -35.50 37.39 1.20
N LEU A 41 -36.25 36.33 0.87
CA LEU A 41 -37.71 36.38 0.72
C LEU A 41 -38.39 35.88 2.01
N PRO A 42 -39.22 36.69 2.71
CA PRO A 42 -39.87 36.26 3.94
C PRO A 42 -40.68 34.96 3.76
N GLY A 43 -40.38 33.98 4.59
CA GLY A 43 -41.05 32.68 4.57
C GLY A 43 -40.48 31.67 3.57
N TYR A 44 -39.59 32.07 2.65
CA TYR A 44 -38.87 31.16 1.76
C TYR A 44 -37.63 30.61 2.46
N THR A 45 -37.73 29.36 2.92
CA THR A 45 -36.70 28.73 3.74
C THR A 45 -36.44 27.31 3.31
N ALA A 46 -35.19 26.86 3.41
CA ALA A 46 -34.80 25.48 3.28
C ALA A 46 -34.87 24.77 4.63
N THR A 47 -35.27 23.51 4.63
CA THR A 47 -35.23 22.62 5.79
C THR A 47 -34.52 21.34 5.39
N ALA A 48 -33.52 20.93 6.18
CA ALA A 48 -32.77 19.71 5.92
C ALA A 48 -33.68 18.47 5.91
N ALA A 49 -33.37 17.53 5.01
CA ALA A 49 -33.99 16.22 4.99
C ALA A 49 -33.30 15.27 6.00
N ASP A 50 -33.70 14.00 5.99
CA ASP A 50 -33.05 12.96 6.77
C ASP A 50 -31.57 12.76 6.36
N PRO A 51 -30.72 12.22 7.26
CA PRO A 51 -29.32 11.90 6.93
C PRO A 51 -29.20 11.06 5.65
N ILE A 52 -28.25 11.44 4.81
CA ILE A 52 -28.01 10.82 3.50
C ILE A 52 -26.98 9.71 3.66
N ASP A 53 -27.33 8.49 3.25
CA ASP A 53 -26.39 7.37 3.10
C ASP A 53 -26.16 7.08 1.62
N LEU A 54 -24.91 7.27 1.16
CA LEU A 54 -24.53 7.06 -0.22
C LEU A 54 -24.19 5.60 -0.56
N ALA A 55 -24.38 4.65 0.35
CA ALA A 55 -24.19 3.22 0.04
C ALA A 55 -25.08 2.76 -1.14
N ASN A 56 -26.34 3.23 -1.20
CA ASN A 56 -27.32 2.88 -2.23
C ASN A 56 -28.18 4.10 -2.68
N PRO A 57 -27.59 5.16 -3.27
CA PRO A 57 -28.23 6.47 -3.34
C PRO A 57 -29.18 6.68 -4.52
N GLY A 58 -29.30 5.70 -5.44
CA GLY A 58 -29.91 5.95 -6.75
C GLY A 58 -29.08 6.94 -7.58
N THR A 59 -29.72 7.73 -8.45
CA THR A 59 -29.06 8.81 -9.22
C THR A 59 -29.04 10.15 -8.48
N SER A 60 -29.96 10.35 -7.54
CA SER A 60 -30.08 11.59 -6.78
C SER A 60 -30.66 11.33 -5.40
N VAL A 61 -30.27 12.16 -4.44
CA VAL A 61 -30.62 12.04 -3.03
C VAL A 61 -31.33 13.30 -2.54
N LYS A 62 -32.31 13.14 -1.66
CA LYS A 62 -33.03 14.25 -1.05
C LYS A 62 -32.16 14.88 0.03
N ALA A 63 -31.77 16.14 -0.14
CA ALA A 63 -30.97 16.87 0.84
C ALA A 63 -31.77 17.87 1.66
N PHE A 64 -32.81 18.46 1.08
CA PHE A 64 -33.65 19.43 1.75
C PHE A 64 -35.04 19.54 1.10
N THR A 65 -35.92 20.28 1.77
CA THR A 65 -37.19 20.77 1.22
C THR A 65 -37.23 22.27 1.28
N LEU A 66 -37.77 22.91 0.26
CA LEU A 66 -38.10 24.33 0.28
C LEU A 66 -39.53 24.51 0.82
N SER A 67 -39.72 25.52 1.66
CA SER A 67 -41.02 25.91 2.19
C SER A 67 -42.02 26.25 1.06
N ALA A 68 -43.30 25.99 1.28
CA ALA A 68 -44.39 26.37 0.39
C ALA A 68 -44.73 27.88 0.45
N ALA A 69 -43.72 28.75 0.56
CA ALA A 69 -43.92 30.19 0.58
C ALA A 69 -44.66 30.64 -0.68
N THR A 70 -45.66 31.51 -0.54
CA THR A 70 -46.35 32.10 -1.70
C THR A 70 -45.36 32.99 -2.43
N LEU A 71 -44.77 32.46 -3.50
CA LEU A 71 -43.97 33.28 -4.40
C LEU A 71 -44.85 34.40 -4.98
N PRO A 72 -44.27 35.56 -5.35
CA PRO A 72 -45.01 36.62 -6.03
C PRO A 72 -45.77 36.07 -7.25
N GLU A 73 -46.93 36.65 -7.57
CA GLU A 73 -47.75 36.18 -8.70
C GLU A 73 -46.95 36.23 -10.01
N GLY A 74 -46.87 35.10 -10.73
CA GLY A 74 -46.07 34.96 -11.94
C GLY A 74 -44.59 34.61 -11.73
N ALA A 75 -44.16 34.35 -10.49
CA ALA A 75 -42.82 33.89 -10.17
C ALA A 75 -42.63 32.38 -10.39
N THR A 76 -41.46 31.97 -10.88
CA THR A 76 -41.06 30.56 -10.99
C THR A 76 -39.66 30.33 -10.43
N ILE A 77 -39.42 29.16 -9.82
CA ILE A 77 -38.08 28.70 -9.44
C ILE A 77 -37.46 28.02 -10.67
N GLU A 78 -36.30 28.48 -11.12
CA GLU A 78 -35.60 27.86 -12.25
C GLU A 78 -34.41 27.00 -11.81
N HIS A 79 -33.40 27.63 -11.21
CA HIS A 79 -32.18 26.96 -10.75
C HIS A 79 -32.11 26.98 -9.23
N THR A 80 -31.69 25.87 -8.62
CA THR A 80 -31.39 25.81 -7.19
C THR A 80 -30.01 25.22 -7.02
N ARG A 81 -29.25 25.75 -6.07
CA ARG A 81 -27.90 25.29 -5.78
C ARG A 81 -27.62 25.32 -4.29
N VAL A 82 -26.69 24.48 -3.87
CA VAL A 82 -26.23 24.39 -2.49
C VAL A 82 -24.74 24.69 -2.46
N GLU A 83 -24.34 25.64 -1.65
CA GLU A 83 -22.94 25.83 -1.29
C GLU A 83 -22.64 25.05 -0.01
N LEU A 84 -21.76 24.06 -0.13
CA LEU A 84 -21.37 23.15 0.95
C LEU A 84 -20.02 23.53 1.54
N LEU A 85 -19.97 23.51 2.87
CA LEU A 85 -18.75 23.58 3.67
C LEU A 85 -18.78 22.53 4.79
N PRO A 86 -17.62 21.96 5.16
CA PRO A 86 -17.48 21.21 6.40
C PRO A 86 -17.96 22.00 7.62
N ALA A 87 -18.89 21.44 8.40
CA ALA A 87 -19.43 22.12 9.58
C ALA A 87 -18.40 22.25 10.72
N ASP A 88 -17.31 21.47 10.67
CA ASP A 88 -16.18 21.58 11.60
C ASP A 88 -15.22 22.73 11.26
N GLY A 89 -15.46 23.44 10.15
CA GLY A 89 -14.62 24.54 9.68
C GLY A 89 -13.27 24.10 9.09
N SER A 90 -13.11 22.82 8.76
CA SER A 90 -11.87 22.27 8.18
C SER A 90 -11.51 22.84 6.80
N SER A 91 -12.45 23.49 6.11
CA SER A 91 -12.23 24.16 4.83
C SER A 91 -12.91 25.53 4.78
N ALA A 92 -12.28 26.48 4.08
CA ALA A 92 -12.86 27.77 3.71
C ALA A 92 -13.35 27.80 2.25
N THR A 93 -13.02 26.78 1.45
CA THR A 93 -13.40 26.68 0.04
C THR A 93 -14.73 25.97 -0.08
N LYS A 94 -15.74 26.67 -0.60
CA LYS A 94 -17.09 26.15 -0.79
C LYS A 94 -17.16 25.25 -2.02
N LYS A 95 -17.96 24.19 -1.94
CA LYS A 95 -18.37 23.40 -3.11
C LYS A 95 -19.81 23.73 -3.47
N THR A 96 -20.04 24.17 -4.70
CA THR A 96 -21.39 24.41 -5.21
C THR A 96 -21.91 23.17 -5.92
N LEU A 97 -23.05 22.66 -5.47
CA LEU A 97 -23.77 21.56 -6.10
C LEU A 97 -25.11 22.05 -6.64
N GLU A 98 -25.46 21.63 -7.85
CA GLU A 98 -26.78 21.85 -8.41
C GLU A 98 -27.83 21.02 -7.65
N ALA A 99 -29.00 21.61 -7.46
CA ALA A 99 -30.14 21.00 -6.81
C ALA A 99 -31.42 21.23 -7.62
N THR A 100 -32.36 20.30 -7.52
CA THR A 100 -33.71 20.51 -8.06
C THR A 100 -34.54 21.40 -7.12
N ALA A 101 -35.66 21.94 -7.60
CA ALA A 101 -36.63 22.63 -6.75
C ALA A 101 -37.22 21.73 -5.64
N ASP A 102 -37.19 20.42 -5.85
CA ASP A 102 -37.51 19.42 -4.84
C ASP A 102 -36.31 19.12 -3.92
N GLY A 103 -35.21 19.88 -3.96
CA GLY A 103 -34.05 19.69 -3.08
C GLY A 103 -33.34 18.35 -3.26
N MET A 104 -33.37 17.80 -4.48
CA MET A 104 -32.59 16.62 -4.86
C MET A 104 -31.20 17.05 -5.35
N LEU A 105 -30.16 16.36 -4.89
CA LEU A 105 -28.78 16.53 -5.35
C LEU A 105 -28.35 15.30 -6.17
N ASP A 106 -27.48 15.51 -7.17
CA ASP A 106 -26.81 14.40 -7.84
C ASP A 106 -25.94 13.63 -6.84
N SER A 107 -26.15 12.31 -6.75
CA SER A 107 -25.46 11.49 -5.75
C SER A 107 -23.96 11.38 -6.00
N THR A 108 -23.53 11.45 -7.26
CA THR A 108 -22.10 11.36 -7.63
C THR A 108 -21.40 12.67 -7.28
N ALA A 109 -21.99 13.81 -7.62
CA ALA A 109 -21.44 15.12 -7.28
C ALA A 109 -21.36 15.31 -5.75
N LEU A 110 -22.36 14.81 -5.01
CA LEU A 110 -22.30 14.81 -3.54
C LEU A 110 -21.22 13.86 -3.00
N GLN A 111 -21.09 12.65 -3.56
CA GLN A 111 -20.03 11.71 -3.19
C GLN A 111 -18.64 12.34 -3.37
N ASP A 112 -18.38 12.92 -4.55
CA ASP A 112 -17.10 13.53 -4.88
C ASP A 112 -16.78 14.70 -3.93
N ALA A 113 -17.77 15.53 -3.63
CA ALA A 113 -17.61 16.63 -2.67
C ALA A 113 -17.25 16.11 -1.26
N VAL A 114 -17.93 15.07 -0.77
CA VAL A 114 -17.64 14.50 0.56
C VAL A 114 -16.24 13.89 0.61
N VAL A 115 -15.85 13.16 -0.43
CA VAL A 115 -14.53 12.52 -0.52
C VAL A 115 -13.41 13.56 -0.60
N GLU A 116 -13.62 14.67 -1.31
CA GLU A 116 -12.64 15.74 -1.40
C GLU A 116 -12.38 16.42 -0.05
N PHE A 117 -13.42 16.56 0.80
CA PHE A 117 -13.27 17.18 2.11
C PHE A 117 -12.79 16.22 3.21
N TYR A 118 -13.29 14.98 3.24
CA TYR A 118 -13.13 14.08 4.39
C TYR A 118 -12.55 12.69 4.06
N GLY A 119 -12.16 12.46 2.81
CA GLY A 119 -11.71 11.15 2.34
C GLY A 119 -12.85 10.15 2.18
N ARG A 120 -12.49 8.89 1.94
CA ARG A 120 -13.46 7.83 1.59
C ARG A 120 -14.03 7.08 2.77
N ARG A 121 -13.66 7.36 4.02
CA ARG A 121 -14.21 6.60 5.16
C ARG A 121 -15.75 6.68 5.19
N PRO A 122 -16.48 5.56 5.28
CA PRO A 122 -17.94 5.52 5.38
C PRO A 122 -18.40 5.91 6.80
N ALA A 123 -18.11 7.15 7.20
CA ALA A 123 -18.52 7.73 8.45
C ALA A 123 -19.37 8.99 8.18
N ALA A 124 -20.41 9.19 8.96
CA ALA A 124 -21.29 10.34 8.82
C ALA A 124 -20.50 11.65 9.01
N ARG A 125 -20.63 12.56 8.04
CA ARG A 125 -20.05 13.91 8.05
C ARG A 125 -21.14 14.95 8.05
N VAL A 126 -20.93 16.04 8.76
CA VAL A 126 -21.89 17.16 8.83
C VAL A 126 -21.36 18.31 7.98
N PHE A 127 -22.24 18.85 7.14
CA PHE A 127 -21.96 20.00 6.30
C PHE A 127 -22.89 21.14 6.65
N ASP A 128 -22.31 22.33 6.68
CA ASP A 128 -23.02 23.58 6.62
C ASP A 128 -23.36 23.85 5.14
N ALA A 129 -24.65 23.86 4.84
CA ALA A 129 -25.18 23.99 3.49
C ALA A 129 -25.98 25.30 3.36
N GLN A 130 -25.53 26.22 2.52
CA GLN A 130 -26.28 27.42 2.18
C GLN A 130 -27.07 27.18 0.90
N VAL A 131 -28.40 27.36 0.95
CA VAL A 131 -29.29 27.04 -0.17
C VAL A 131 -29.71 28.31 -0.89
N TYR A 132 -29.54 28.31 -2.20
CA TYR A 132 -29.91 29.42 -3.07
C TYR A 132 -30.82 28.97 -4.19
N SER A 133 -31.78 29.81 -4.56
CA SER A 133 -32.64 29.59 -5.74
C SER A 133 -32.74 30.84 -6.58
N ASP A 134 -32.69 30.66 -7.89
CA ASP A 134 -32.94 31.70 -8.87
C ASP A 134 -34.46 31.76 -9.12
N ILE A 135 -35.08 32.86 -8.69
CA ILE A 135 -36.51 33.12 -8.82
C ILE A 135 -36.73 34.11 -9.96
N VAL A 136 -37.48 33.69 -10.97
CA VAL A 136 -37.75 34.49 -12.18
C VAL A 136 -39.14 35.11 -12.11
N ILE A 137 -39.22 36.43 -12.28
CA ILE A 137 -40.47 37.20 -12.33
C ILE A 137 -40.38 38.19 -13.49
N GLY A 138 -41.36 38.19 -14.40
CA GLY A 138 -41.43 39.15 -15.50
C GLY A 138 -40.21 39.12 -16.44
N GLY A 139 -39.51 37.98 -16.53
CA GLY A 139 -38.31 37.80 -17.35
C GLY A 139 -36.99 38.27 -16.70
N GLN A 140 -37.02 38.67 -15.43
CA GLN A 140 -35.82 38.98 -14.62
C GLN A 140 -35.61 37.87 -13.60
N SER A 141 -34.35 37.45 -13.41
CA SER A 141 -33.95 36.44 -12.42
C SER A 141 -33.35 37.12 -11.19
N PHE A 142 -33.76 36.69 -10.01
CA PHE A 142 -33.25 37.15 -8.72
C PHE A 142 -32.68 35.97 -7.95
N LEU A 143 -31.46 36.14 -7.44
CA LEU A 143 -30.86 35.19 -6.52
C LEU A 143 -31.49 35.33 -5.14
N VAL A 144 -32.19 34.29 -4.69
CA VAL A 144 -32.85 34.28 -3.38
C VAL A 144 -32.15 33.30 -2.44
N ASP A 145 -31.82 33.79 -1.25
CA ASP A 145 -31.25 32.99 -0.17
C ASP A 145 -32.37 32.29 0.61
N ALA A 146 -32.40 30.95 0.56
CA ALA A 146 -33.33 30.11 1.30
C ALA A 146 -32.79 29.75 2.71
N GLY A 147 -31.61 30.24 3.07
CA GLY A 147 -30.99 30.09 4.38
C GLY A 147 -30.02 28.93 4.49
N LYS A 148 -29.38 28.88 5.66
CA LYS A 148 -28.39 27.88 6.04
C LYS A 148 -29.06 26.69 6.72
N ILE A 149 -28.72 25.49 6.28
CA ILE A 149 -29.13 24.22 6.88
C ILE A 149 -27.90 23.37 7.20
N GLN A 150 -28.09 22.32 8.00
CA GLN A 150 -27.08 21.29 8.19
C GLN A 150 -27.54 20.00 7.50
N ILE A 151 -26.69 19.44 6.65
CA ILE A 151 -26.92 18.13 6.05
C ILE A 151 -25.90 17.14 6.61
N SER A 152 -26.35 15.91 6.89
CA SER A 152 -25.47 14.83 7.30
C SER A 152 -25.35 13.82 6.17
N VAL A 153 -24.12 13.48 5.76
CA VAL A 153 -23.85 12.61 4.63
C VAL A 153 -22.82 11.56 5.02
N THR A 154 -23.13 10.29 4.77
CA THR A 154 -22.18 9.16 4.87
C THR A 154 -21.75 8.77 3.46
N PRO A 155 -20.46 8.89 3.09
CA PRO A 155 -20.01 8.56 1.75
C PRO A 155 -20.06 7.06 1.50
N LYS A 156 -20.26 6.70 0.23
CA LYS A 156 -20.10 5.33 -0.25
C LYS A 156 -18.62 4.96 -0.20
N ALA A 157 -18.35 3.80 0.39
CA ALA A 157 -17.05 3.16 0.35
C ALA A 157 -17.23 1.66 0.52
N PRO A 158 -16.31 0.85 0.01
CA PRO A 158 -16.31 -0.55 0.37
C PRO A 158 -15.94 -0.73 1.85
N TYR A 159 -16.32 -1.86 2.42
CA TYR A 159 -15.82 -2.27 3.72
C TYR A 159 -14.33 -2.62 3.60
N ILE A 160 -13.53 -2.16 4.56
CA ILE A 160 -12.14 -2.55 4.71
C ILE A 160 -11.93 -2.94 6.17
N ALA A 161 -11.55 -4.19 6.42
CA ALA A 161 -11.20 -4.68 7.74
C ALA A 161 -9.85 -4.13 8.22
N ASP A 162 -9.66 -4.08 9.54
CA ASP A 162 -8.42 -3.64 10.17
C ASP A 162 -7.23 -4.57 9.88
N ALA A 163 -7.49 -5.84 9.54
CA ALA A 163 -6.48 -6.79 9.10
C ALA A 163 -7.07 -7.88 8.20
N TYR A 164 -6.21 -8.51 7.41
CA TYR A 164 -6.52 -9.62 6.52
C TYR A 164 -5.54 -10.77 6.70
N TYR A 165 -5.98 -11.97 6.35
CA TYR A 165 -5.23 -13.21 6.52
C TYR A 165 -5.32 -14.07 5.25
N LEU A 166 -4.20 -14.63 4.82
CA LEU A 166 -4.13 -15.61 3.74
C LEU A 166 -4.43 -17.00 4.30
N VAL A 167 -5.37 -17.69 3.65
CA VAL A 167 -5.65 -19.12 3.88
C VAL A 167 -5.57 -19.86 2.55
N GLY A 168 -5.14 -21.12 2.58
CA GLY A 168 -5.03 -21.89 1.35
C GLY A 168 -4.16 -23.13 1.49
N ASP A 169 -3.78 -23.70 0.36
CA ASP A 169 -2.96 -24.92 0.30
C ASP A 169 -1.54 -24.73 0.86
N MET A 170 -1.04 -23.49 0.96
CA MET A 170 0.30 -23.16 1.46
C MET A 170 0.42 -23.22 2.98
N CYS A 171 -0.66 -22.95 3.70
CA CYS A 171 -0.63 -22.82 5.15
C CYS A 171 -1.73 -23.65 5.84
N GLY A 172 -2.82 -23.94 5.14
CA GLY A 172 -3.99 -24.64 5.66
C GLY A 172 -5.26 -23.81 5.47
N TRP A 173 -6.40 -24.52 5.43
CA TRP A 173 -7.74 -23.92 5.31
C TRP A 173 -8.37 -23.69 6.69
N ALA A 174 -7.59 -23.20 7.66
CA ALA A 174 -7.98 -23.01 9.06
C ALA A 174 -7.41 -21.71 9.64
N ALA A 175 -8.08 -21.15 10.66
CA ALA A 175 -7.74 -19.84 11.24
C ALA A 175 -6.38 -19.82 11.95
N ASP A 176 -6.02 -20.92 12.63
CA ASP A 176 -4.76 -21.07 13.37
C ASP A 176 -3.54 -21.21 12.47
N ALA A 177 -3.74 -21.54 11.20
CA ALA A 177 -2.69 -21.64 10.20
C ALA A 177 -2.69 -20.44 9.22
N ALA A 178 -3.58 -19.47 9.40
CA ALA A 178 -3.70 -18.35 8.49
C ALA A 178 -2.49 -17.40 8.61
N ILE A 179 -1.97 -16.94 7.47
CA ILE A 179 -0.81 -16.03 7.43
C ILE A 179 -1.34 -14.59 7.42
N LYS A 180 -1.01 -13.80 8.43
CA LYS A 180 -1.46 -12.40 8.52
C LYS A 180 -0.80 -11.54 7.43
N PHE A 181 -1.59 -10.71 6.76
CA PHE A 181 -1.07 -9.68 5.87
C PHE A 181 -0.41 -8.56 6.67
N SER A 182 0.66 -8.02 6.12
CA SER A 182 1.30 -6.79 6.57
C SER A 182 0.57 -5.57 6.04
N HIS A 183 0.56 -4.49 6.83
CA HIS A 183 -0.05 -3.20 6.55
C HIS A 183 0.81 -2.09 7.16
N SER A 184 0.68 -0.84 6.71
CA SER A 184 1.47 0.27 7.25
C SER A 184 1.08 0.68 8.67
N GLY A 185 -0.06 0.22 9.18
CA GLY A 185 -0.64 0.66 10.45
C GLY A 185 -1.30 2.04 10.37
N ALA A 186 -1.26 2.70 9.20
CA ALA A 186 -2.10 3.85 8.92
C ALA A 186 -3.57 3.46 8.92
N ASP A 187 -4.45 4.46 8.81
CA ASP A 187 -5.84 4.16 8.65
C ASP A 187 -6.12 3.46 7.30
N VAL A 188 -6.95 2.41 7.31
CA VAL A 188 -7.23 1.54 6.14
C VAL A 188 -7.92 2.22 4.95
N TYR A 189 -8.53 3.39 5.13
CA TYR A 189 -9.12 4.18 4.04
C TYR A 189 -8.15 5.22 3.47
N GLU A 190 -7.08 5.53 4.21
CA GLU A 190 -5.95 6.35 3.74
C GLU A 190 -4.88 5.47 3.07
N ASP A 191 -4.64 4.28 3.62
CA ASP A 191 -3.80 3.23 3.03
C ASP A 191 -4.57 1.91 2.96
N PRO A 192 -5.20 1.59 1.81
CA PRO A 192 -5.99 0.37 1.65
C PRO A 192 -5.15 -0.85 1.21
N VAL A 193 -3.81 -0.77 1.24
CA VAL A 193 -2.93 -1.76 0.62
C VAL A 193 -2.34 -2.72 1.66
N PHE A 194 -2.60 -4.01 1.49
CA PHE A 194 -2.06 -5.07 2.34
C PHE A 194 -1.19 -6.01 1.52
N SER A 195 -0.15 -6.58 2.11
CA SER A 195 0.67 -7.58 1.42
C SER A 195 1.11 -8.75 2.30
N VAL A 196 1.38 -9.89 1.68
CA VAL A 196 1.88 -11.10 2.35
C VAL A 196 2.86 -11.83 1.44
N VAL A 197 3.92 -12.37 2.01
CA VAL A 197 4.87 -13.26 1.31
C VAL A 197 4.69 -14.69 1.78
N PHE A 198 4.76 -15.66 0.87
CA PHE A 198 4.53 -17.07 1.19
C PHE A 198 5.15 -18.00 0.13
N THR A 199 5.43 -19.24 0.52
CA THR A 199 5.87 -20.31 -0.39
C THR A 199 4.69 -21.19 -0.78
N THR A 200 4.51 -21.44 -2.08
CA THR A 200 3.60 -22.49 -2.53
C THR A 200 4.33 -23.85 -2.45
N PRO A 201 3.78 -24.85 -1.74
CA PRO A 201 4.47 -26.14 -1.54
C PRO A 201 4.39 -27.07 -2.75
N LYS A 202 3.52 -26.75 -3.72
CA LYS A 202 3.25 -27.53 -4.92
C LYS A 202 2.69 -26.62 -6.03
N ALA A 203 2.66 -27.15 -7.25
CA ALA A 203 1.84 -26.62 -8.34
C ALA A 203 0.34 -26.66 -7.97
N ASP A 204 -0.45 -25.82 -8.65
CA ASP A 204 -1.90 -25.67 -8.42
C ASP A 204 -2.25 -25.41 -6.94
N CYS A 205 -1.60 -24.41 -6.35
CA CYS A 205 -1.80 -24.00 -4.97
C CYS A 205 -2.97 -23.00 -4.88
N TYR A 206 -4.02 -23.36 -4.14
CA TYR A 206 -5.24 -22.55 -4.02
C TYR A 206 -5.20 -21.59 -2.83
N TRP A 207 -5.84 -20.43 -2.94
CA TRP A 207 -5.85 -19.38 -1.90
C TRP A 207 -7.18 -18.62 -1.77
N LYS A 208 -7.43 -18.10 -0.57
CA LYS A 208 -8.47 -17.12 -0.22
C LYS A 208 -7.95 -16.13 0.81
N ILE A 209 -8.65 -15.02 1.00
CA ILE A 209 -8.31 -13.97 1.96
C ILE A 209 -9.44 -13.83 2.97
N VAL A 210 -9.12 -13.77 4.25
CA VAL A 210 -10.08 -13.74 5.36
C VAL A 210 -9.89 -12.44 6.14
N PRO A 211 -10.94 -11.63 6.36
CA PRO A 211 -10.85 -10.43 7.18
C PRO A 211 -10.79 -10.76 8.69
N GLN A 212 -10.25 -9.84 9.50
CA GLN A 212 -10.13 -9.97 10.95
C GLN A 212 -11.45 -10.39 11.63
N GLY A 213 -12.59 -9.83 11.22
CA GLY A 213 -13.89 -10.15 11.79
C GLY A 213 -14.27 -11.65 11.69
N ASN A 214 -13.86 -12.33 10.63
CA ASN A 214 -14.08 -13.77 10.45
C ASN A 214 -13.18 -14.60 11.39
N ILE A 215 -11.94 -14.13 11.63
CA ILE A 215 -11.02 -14.76 12.60
C ILE A 215 -11.58 -14.62 14.01
N ASP A 216 -12.00 -13.41 14.40
CA ASP A 216 -12.46 -13.10 15.76
C ASP A 216 -13.78 -13.79 16.12
N SER A 217 -14.70 -13.89 15.15
CA SER A 217 -15.98 -14.58 15.33
C SER A 217 -15.84 -16.10 15.35
N GLY A 218 -14.74 -16.64 14.83
CA GLY A 218 -14.56 -18.07 14.59
C GLY A 218 -15.34 -18.61 13.39
N ASP A 219 -16.06 -17.76 12.65
CA ASP A 219 -16.70 -18.12 11.38
C ASP A 219 -15.81 -17.72 10.20
N LEU A 220 -14.82 -18.58 9.92
CA LEU A 220 -13.81 -18.35 8.88
C LEU A 220 -14.43 -18.06 7.50
N TRP A 221 -15.60 -18.66 7.22
CA TRP A 221 -16.25 -18.63 5.91
C TRP A 221 -17.46 -17.70 5.84
N HIS A 222 -17.66 -16.83 6.84
CA HIS A 222 -18.70 -15.80 6.78
C HIS A 222 -18.56 -15.00 5.48
N GLU A 223 -19.63 -14.98 4.68
CA GLU A 223 -19.75 -14.24 3.43
C GLU A 223 -20.60 -12.98 3.64
N GLY A 224 -20.43 -11.99 2.77
CA GLY A 224 -21.14 -10.71 2.87
C GLY A 224 -20.22 -9.55 2.56
N THR A 225 -20.71 -8.33 2.69
CA THR A 225 -19.90 -7.12 2.42
C THR A 225 -18.63 -7.04 3.27
N ASP A 226 -18.64 -7.68 4.44
CA ASP A 226 -17.55 -7.74 5.42
C ASP A 226 -16.88 -9.12 5.55
N GLY A 227 -17.23 -10.04 4.66
CA GLY A 227 -16.85 -11.45 4.76
C GLY A 227 -15.58 -11.83 4.00
N VAL A 228 -15.37 -13.14 3.90
CA VAL A 228 -14.27 -13.77 3.16
C VAL A 228 -14.18 -13.23 1.73
N VAL A 229 -12.94 -13.08 1.25
CA VAL A 229 -12.61 -12.45 -0.02
C VAL A 229 -11.89 -13.47 -0.90
N GLY A 230 -12.21 -13.46 -2.20
CA GLY A 230 -11.58 -14.34 -3.18
C GLY A 230 -11.83 -13.87 -4.61
N VAL A 231 -11.65 -14.75 -5.57
CA VAL A 231 -11.89 -14.46 -7.01
C VAL A 231 -13.29 -14.89 -7.44
N ALA A 232 -13.75 -14.37 -8.57
CA ALA A 232 -15.08 -14.71 -9.11
C ALA A 232 -15.12 -16.12 -9.76
N ILE A 233 -14.00 -16.57 -10.32
CA ILE A 233 -13.88 -17.84 -11.03
C ILE A 233 -13.08 -18.81 -10.16
N ASP A 234 -13.63 -19.99 -9.90
CA ASP A 234 -12.94 -20.99 -9.10
C ASP A 234 -11.68 -21.49 -9.79
N GLY A 235 -10.54 -21.34 -9.10
CA GLY A 235 -9.22 -21.68 -9.61
C GLY A 235 -8.66 -20.71 -10.65
N ASP A 236 -9.06 -19.43 -10.64
CA ASP A 236 -8.48 -18.40 -11.51
C ASP A 236 -6.94 -18.34 -11.34
N PRO A 237 -6.16 -18.62 -12.41
CA PRO A 237 -4.70 -18.63 -12.36
C PRO A 237 -4.07 -17.25 -12.57
N SER A 238 -4.88 -16.20 -12.75
CA SER A 238 -4.38 -14.85 -13.03
C SER A 238 -3.54 -14.34 -11.85
N LEU A 239 -2.38 -13.77 -12.16
CA LEU A 239 -1.50 -13.13 -11.17
C LEU A 239 -1.92 -11.68 -10.87
N THR A 240 -2.95 -11.17 -11.52
CA THR A 240 -3.58 -9.89 -11.19
C THR A 240 -5.05 -9.95 -11.54
N GLY A 241 -5.90 -9.31 -10.76
CA GLY A 241 -7.34 -9.30 -11.02
C GLY A 241 -8.15 -8.60 -9.94
N SER A 242 -9.45 -8.85 -9.99
CA SER A 242 -10.44 -8.32 -9.05
C SER A 242 -10.83 -9.36 -8.00
N LEU A 243 -11.15 -8.86 -6.82
CA LEU A 243 -11.66 -9.61 -5.68
C LEU A 243 -13.17 -9.42 -5.55
N VAL A 244 -13.84 -10.42 -4.99
CA VAL A 244 -15.28 -10.39 -4.69
C VAL A 244 -15.52 -10.94 -3.28
N THR A 245 -16.64 -10.54 -2.69
CA THR A 245 -17.11 -11.00 -1.37
C THR A 245 -18.44 -11.74 -1.41
N THR A 246 -19.13 -11.72 -2.55
CA THR A 246 -20.36 -12.49 -2.77
C THR A 246 -20.02 -13.81 -3.46
N ALA A 247 -20.30 -14.94 -2.80
CA ALA A 247 -19.93 -16.28 -3.27
C ALA A 247 -18.46 -16.42 -3.74
N PRO A 248 -17.48 -15.90 -2.99
CA PRO A 248 -16.08 -15.86 -3.42
C PRO A 248 -15.49 -17.26 -3.61
N LYS A 249 -14.70 -17.41 -4.66
CA LYS A 249 -14.01 -18.65 -5.01
C LYS A 249 -12.51 -18.55 -4.74
N ALA A 250 -11.84 -19.69 -4.73
CA ALA A 250 -10.40 -19.73 -4.46
C ALA A 250 -9.63 -19.32 -5.73
N GLY A 251 -8.61 -18.48 -5.58
CA GLY A 251 -7.63 -18.26 -6.63
C GLY A 251 -6.65 -19.42 -6.70
N LYS A 252 -5.84 -19.50 -7.78
CA LYS A 252 -4.87 -20.56 -7.99
C LYS A 252 -3.52 -20.01 -8.42
N ILE A 253 -2.44 -20.57 -7.91
CA ILE A 253 -1.07 -20.34 -8.39
C ILE A 253 -0.58 -21.65 -9.00
N GLU A 254 -0.36 -21.65 -10.32
CA GLU A 254 -0.09 -22.88 -11.08
C GLU A 254 1.30 -23.44 -10.83
N LYS A 255 2.27 -22.56 -10.53
CA LYS A 255 3.67 -22.92 -10.35
C LYS A 255 4.04 -22.95 -8.86
N GLN A 256 4.83 -23.95 -8.48
CA GLN A 256 5.50 -23.96 -7.19
C GLN A 256 6.55 -22.83 -7.13
N GLY A 257 6.62 -22.09 -6.04
CA GLY A 257 7.57 -20.98 -5.91
C GLY A 257 7.35 -20.15 -4.65
N PHE A 258 8.10 -19.06 -4.56
CA PHE A 258 7.95 -18.05 -3.51
C PHE A 258 7.24 -16.83 -4.11
N TYR A 259 6.23 -16.30 -3.44
CA TYR A 259 5.36 -15.26 -3.99
C TYR A 259 5.06 -14.16 -2.98
N LYS A 260 4.79 -12.95 -3.49
CA LYS A 260 4.17 -11.84 -2.75
C LYS A 260 2.76 -11.63 -3.30
N LEU A 261 1.75 -11.70 -2.45
CA LEU A 261 0.38 -11.30 -2.76
C LEU A 261 0.14 -9.91 -2.17
N THR A 262 -0.21 -8.95 -3.01
CA THR A 262 -0.61 -7.59 -2.63
C THR A 262 -2.08 -7.40 -2.98
N VAL A 263 -2.85 -6.80 -2.06
CA VAL A 263 -4.26 -6.48 -2.26
C VAL A 263 -4.53 -5.01 -1.98
N ASN A 264 -5.38 -4.38 -2.78
CA ASN A 264 -5.91 -3.05 -2.52
C ASN A 264 -7.41 -3.19 -2.25
N MET A 265 -7.81 -2.93 -1.01
CA MET A 265 -9.18 -3.13 -0.53
C MET A 265 -10.10 -1.92 -0.76
N MET A 266 -9.57 -0.81 -1.31
CA MET A 266 -10.41 0.28 -1.84
C MET A 266 -10.97 -0.11 -3.20
N ASP A 267 -10.14 -0.72 -4.04
CA ASP A 267 -10.50 -1.10 -5.41
C ASP A 267 -10.89 -2.58 -5.52
N TYR A 268 -10.72 -3.35 -4.45
CA TYR A 268 -10.88 -4.81 -4.41
C TYR A 268 -10.10 -5.48 -5.55
N THR A 269 -8.79 -5.24 -5.57
CA THR A 269 -7.87 -5.81 -6.56
C THR A 269 -6.72 -6.55 -5.89
N TYR A 270 -6.09 -7.44 -6.65
CA TYR A 270 -4.90 -8.17 -6.19
C TYR A 270 -3.82 -8.24 -7.28
N THR A 271 -2.58 -8.42 -6.84
CA THR A 271 -1.41 -8.73 -7.65
C THR A 271 -0.56 -9.77 -6.93
N ILE A 272 -0.08 -10.77 -7.65
CA ILE A 272 0.82 -11.83 -7.18
C ILE A 272 2.12 -11.72 -7.98
N GLU A 273 3.24 -11.57 -7.28
CA GLU A 273 4.56 -11.45 -7.88
C GLU A 273 5.40 -12.67 -7.49
N GLU A 274 6.06 -13.31 -8.46
CA GLU A 274 7.05 -14.34 -8.18
C GLU A 274 8.30 -13.70 -7.57
N MET A 275 8.67 -14.15 -6.38
CA MET A 275 9.80 -13.68 -5.61
C MET A 275 10.99 -14.63 -5.77
N ALA A 276 12.15 -14.21 -5.25
CA ALA A 276 13.33 -15.06 -5.25
C ALA A 276 13.09 -16.32 -4.42
N GLY A 277 13.28 -17.49 -5.04
CA GLY A 277 13.18 -18.76 -4.31
C GLY A 277 14.14 -18.80 -3.13
N GLU A 278 13.72 -19.41 -2.03
CA GLU A 278 14.57 -19.63 -0.87
C GLU A 278 15.48 -20.83 -1.14
N TYR A 279 16.78 -20.58 -1.22
CA TYR A 279 17.77 -21.65 -1.33
C TYR A 279 18.67 -21.63 -0.12
N TYR A 280 18.89 -22.79 0.47
CA TYR A 280 19.71 -22.95 1.66
C TYR A 280 20.95 -23.76 1.31
N MET A 281 22.11 -23.19 1.62
CA MET A 281 23.37 -23.90 1.57
C MET A 281 23.38 -24.99 2.66
N VAL A 282 23.81 -26.18 2.29
CA VAL A 282 24.18 -27.25 3.22
C VAL A 282 25.61 -27.65 2.90
N GLY A 283 26.46 -27.78 3.91
CA GLY A 283 27.85 -28.07 3.64
C GLY A 283 28.73 -28.06 4.86
N ASP A 284 30.03 -28.07 4.58
CA ASP A 284 31.08 -28.32 5.55
C ASP A 284 31.17 -27.23 6.63
N LEU A 285 30.72 -26.01 6.33
CA LEU A 285 30.70 -24.87 7.25
C LEU A 285 29.61 -24.99 8.32
N GLN A 286 28.47 -25.62 8.01
CA GLN A 286 27.41 -25.90 8.98
C GLN A 286 27.37 -27.37 9.44
N GLY A 287 28.37 -28.18 9.04
CA GLY A 287 28.46 -29.59 9.40
C GLY A 287 27.47 -30.51 8.69
N TRP A 288 27.08 -30.17 7.46
CA TRP A 288 26.14 -30.98 6.65
C TRP A 288 24.80 -31.26 7.34
N ASN A 289 24.36 -30.38 8.25
CA ASN A 289 23.09 -30.54 8.95
C ASN A 289 21.92 -30.51 7.96
N ASN A 290 21.20 -31.63 7.89
CA ASN A 290 20.08 -31.84 6.97
C ASN A 290 18.73 -31.92 7.69
N ASP A 291 18.69 -31.61 8.99
CA ASP A 291 17.46 -31.52 9.76
C ASP A 291 16.75 -30.18 9.47
N PRO A 292 15.55 -30.16 8.89
CA PRO A 292 14.82 -28.91 8.61
C PRO A 292 14.54 -28.07 9.86
N ALA A 293 14.46 -28.68 11.05
CA ALA A 293 14.17 -27.94 12.27
C ALA A 293 15.37 -27.13 12.80
N THR A 294 16.59 -27.49 12.40
CA THR A 294 17.82 -26.92 12.97
C THR A 294 18.89 -26.54 11.93
N GLY A 295 18.74 -26.97 10.68
CA GLY A 295 19.74 -26.85 9.63
C GLY A 295 19.48 -25.76 8.59
N MET A 296 18.31 -25.11 8.62
CA MET A 296 17.93 -24.03 7.70
C MET A 296 18.54 -22.69 8.11
N THR A 297 19.85 -22.65 8.37
CA THR A 297 20.52 -21.46 8.93
C THR A 297 21.36 -20.69 7.92
N CYS A 298 21.67 -21.30 6.77
CA CYS A 298 22.53 -20.71 5.74
C CYS A 298 21.74 -20.38 4.45
N LEU A 299 20.86 -19.39 4.53
CA LEU A 299 20.09 -18.92 3.37
C LEU A 299 20.99 -18.14 2.39
N PHE A 300 20.81 -18.39 1.10
CA PHE A 300 21.36 -17.56 0.02
C PHE A 300 20.67 -16.19 -0.04
N TYR A 301 21.45 -15.11 -0.14
CA TYR A 301 20.94 -13.75 -0.22
C TYR A 301 20.49 -13.42 -1.65
N PRO A 302 19.22 -13.05 -1.88
CA PRO A 302 18.75 -12.73 -3.21
C PRO A 302 19.36 -11.45 -3.79
N GLN A 303 19.77 -11.51 -5.06
CA GLN A 303 20.19 -10.37 -5.87
C GLN A 303 19.10 -9.99 -6.88
N THR A 304 18.40 -11.01 -7.40
CA THR A 304 17.20 -10.91 -8.23
C THR A 304 16.26 -12.07 -7.85
N SER A 305 15.12 -12.23 -8.55
CA SER A 305 14.23 -13.39 -8.36
C SER A 305 14.85 -14.75 -8.71
N THR A 306 15.98 -14.78 -9.41
CA THR A 306 16.61 -16.03 -9.86
C THR A 306 18.10 -16.10 -9.62
N VAL A 307 18.72 -15.00 -9.17
CA VAL A 307 20.14 -14.93 -8.84
C VAL A 307 20.29 -14.66 -7.35
N MET A 308 21.05 -15.51 -6.67
CA MET A 308 21.30 -15.40 -5.23
C MET A 308 22.77 -15.67 -4.94
N SER A 309 23.28 -15.17 -3.82
CA SER A 309 24.69 -15.29 -3.45
C SER A 309 24.91 -15.59 -1.98
N TYR A 310 26.08 -16.15 -1.67
CA TYR A 310 26.52 -16.38 -0.30
C TYR A 310 27.99 -16.04 -0.17
N THR A 311 28.30 -15.08 0.71
CA THR A 311 29.67 -14.62 0.96
C THR A 311 30.15 -15.10 2.31
N THR A 312 31.24 -15.86 2.32
CA THR A 312 31.86 -16.33 3.57
C THR A 312 33.31 -16.75 3.30
N LYS A 313 33.99 -17.21 4.35
CA LYS A 313 35.29 -17.87 4.27
C LYS A 313 35.09 -19.37 4.06
N TRP A 314 35.45 -19.84 2.88
CA TRP A 314 35.28 -21.23 2.47
C TRP A 314 36.47 -22.09 2.91
N LYS A 315 36.27 -23.41 2.96
CA LYS A 315 37.34 -24.38 3.28
C LYS A 315 38.09 -24.84 2.02
N GLY A 316 37.47 -24.72 0.84
CA GLY A 316 38.08 -25.06 -0.45
C GLY A 316 38.08 -26.55 -0.79
N ALA A 317 37.27 -27.35 -0.09
CA ALA A 317 37.11 -28.78 -0.34
C ALA A 317 35.76 -29.28 0.16
N TYR A 318 34.93 -29.78 -0.77
CA TYR A 318 33.57 -30.28 -0.50
C TYR A 318 32.74 -29.28 0.30
N ASP A 319 32.75 -28.02 -0.15
CA ASP A 319 32.22 -26.92 0.63
C ASP A 319 30.70 -26.95 0.76
N LEU A 320 29.98 -27.24 -0.34
CA LEU A 320 28.51 -27.19 -0.31
C LEU A 320 27.77 -28.06 -1.33
N LYS A 321 26.52 -28.35 -0.97
CA LYS A 321 25.35 -28.50 -1.83
C LYS A 321 24.30 -27.48 -1.39
N PHE A 322 23.14 -27.46 -2.04
CA PHE A 322 22.04 -26.62 -1.58
C PHE A 322 20.66 -27.19 -1.94
N TRP A 323 19.63 -26.70 -1.26
CA TRP A 323 18.23 -27.08 -1.52
C TRP A 323 17.36 -25.85 -1.71
N ALA A 324 16.27 -26.02 -2.46
CA ALA A 324 15.10 -25.17 -2.24
C ALA A 324 14.56 -25.42 -0.83
N GLY A 325 14.08 -24.39 -0.12
CA GLY A 325 13.59 -24.50 1.26
C GLY A 325 12.55 -25.61 1.45
N ALA A 326 11.62 -25.75 0.51
CA ALA A 326 10.57 -26.78 0.54
C ALA A 326 11.10 -28.24 0.48
N ASP A 327 12.34 -28.43 0.02
CA ASP A 327 12.99 -29.72 -0.15
C ASP A 327 14.17 -29.92 0.81
N PHE A 328 14.31 -29.06 1.82
CA PHE A 328 15.44 -29.10 2.74
C PHE A 328 15.56 -30.48 3.41
N GLY A 329 16.78 -31.01 3.41
CA GLY A 329 17.08 -32.33 3.97
C GLY A 329 16.90 -33.52 3.01
N ASN A 330 16.28 -33.32 1.85
CA ASN A 330 16.06 -34.37 0.86
C ASN A 330 17.20 -34.45 -0.18
N TRP A 331 18.18 -35.33 0.05
CA TRP A 331 19.35 -35.46 -0.81
C TRP A 331 19.07 -35.80 -2.28
N ASP A 332 17.95 -36.46 -2.58
CA ASP A 332 17.57 -36.77 -3.98
C ASP A 332 17.14 -35.53 -4.76
N LYS A 333 16.82 -34.43 -4.06
CA LYS A 333 16.44 -33.13 -4.61
C LYS A 333 17.49 -32.04 -4.40
N ALA A 334 18.69 -32.43 -3.95
CA ALA A 334 19.79 -31.48 -3.74
C ALA A 334 20.32 -30.94 -5.07
N TYR A 335 20.68 -29.67 -5.07
CA TYR A 335 21.45 -29.04 -6.12
C TYR A 335 22.94 -29.07 -5.78
N GLY A 336 23.76 -29.14 -6.82
CA GLY A 336 25.22 -29.19 -6.73
C GLY A 336 25.85 -29.22 -8.12
N CYS A 337 27.00 -29.85 -8.27
CA CYS A 337 27.68 -30.05 -9.55
C CYS A 337 27.70 -31.52 -9.96
N ALA A 338 28.17 -31.81 -11.19
CA ALA A 338 28.25 -33.17 -11.70
C ALA A 338 29.48 -33.94 -11.21
N VAL A 339 30.55 -33.23 -10.82
CA VAL A 339 31.84 -33.81 -10.39
C VAL A 339 32.04 -33.50 -8.93
N ASP A 340 32.16 -34.52 -8.09
CA ASP A 340 32.30 -34.32 -6.65
C ASP A 340 33.58 -33.56 -6.30
N GLY A 341 33.41 -32.47 -5.56
CA GLY A 341 34.47 -31.57 -5.16
C GLY A 341 34.94 -30.59 -6.24
N ASP A 342 34.18 -30.36 -7.33
CA ASP A 342 34.55 -29.42 -8.40
C ASP A 342 34.89 -28.04 -7.84
N ASN A 343 36.12 -27.59 -8.07
CA ASN A 343 36.68 -26.33 -7.58
C ASN A 343 36.88 -25.29 -8.70
N SER A 344 36.25 -25.51 -9.85
CA SER A 344 36.27 -24.56 -10.96
C SER A 344 35.64 -23.23 -10.53
N PRO A 345 36.17 -22.07 -10.98
CA PRO A 345 35.65 -20.75 -10.59
C PRO A 345 34.24 -20.47 -11.16
N ALA A 346 33.73 -21.32 -12.03
CA ALA A 346 32.35 -21.33 -12.50
C ALA A 346 31.98 -22.73 -13.01
N GLY A 347 30.70 -23.06 -13.02
CA GLY A 347 30.22 -24.36 -13.49
C GLY A 347 28.70 -24.42 -13.68
N ASN A 348 28.21 -25.60 -14.04
CA ASN A 348 26.78 -25.87 -14.19
C ASN A 348 26.21 -26.49 -12.91
N ILE A 349 24.98 -26.12 -12.59
CA ILE A 349 24.20 -26.69 -11.50
C ILE A 349 23.42 -27.90 -12.03
N VAL A 350 23.44 -29.00 -11.29
CA VAL A 350 22.59 -30.18 -11.52
C VAL A 350 21.75 -30.46 -10.27
N ASN A 351 20.56 -31.03 -10.46
CA ASN A 351 19.64 -31.41 -9.38
C ASN A 351 19.38 -32.93 -9.33
N SER A 352 20.05 -33.72 -10.18
CA SER A 352 19.91 -35.17 -10.20
C SER A 352 21.29 -35.80 -10.03
N GLY A 353 21.45 -36.63 -9.00
CA GLY A 353 22.75 -37.21 -8.64
C GLY A 353 23.80 -36.16 -8.28
N ALA A 354 23.35 -34.98 -7.82
CA ALA A 354 24.21 -33.83 -7.59
C ALA A 354 25.31 -34.11 -6.56
N GLN A 355 26.51 -33.62 -6.83
CA GLN A 355 27.71 -33.76 -6.01
C GLN A 355 28.14 -32.42 -5.41
N SER A 356 29.09 -32.46 -4.46
CA SER A 356 29.50 -31.26 -3.72
C SER A 356 30.31 -30.31 -4.60
N ILE A 357 30.07 -29.02 -4.46
CA ILE A 357 30.87 -27.94 -5.05
C ILE A 357 31.94 -27.53 -4.04
N SER A 358 33.15 -27.23 -4.50
CA SER A 358 34.21 -26.63 -3.68
C SER A 358 34.50 -25.20 -4.13
N ALA A 359 34.87 -24.34 -3.20
CA ALA A 359 35.51 -23.08 -3.53
C ALA A 359 36.88 -23.35 -4.20
N PRO A 360 37.37 -22.45 -5.07
CA PRO A 360 38.69 -22.60 -5.70
C PRO A 360 39.86 -22.70 -4.70
N SER A 361 39.71 -22.13 -3.51
CA SER A 361 40.68 -22.17 -2.40
C SER A 361 40.01 -21.83 -1.05
N ALA A 362 40.73 -22.05 0.05
CA ALA A 362 40.30 -21.77 1.43
C ALA A 362 40.36 -20.28 1.80
N GLU A 363 39.55 -19.46 1.13
CA GLU A 363 39.59 -18.00 1.22
C GLU A 363 38.16 -17.41 1.20
N TYR A 364 38.04 -16.10 1.36
CA TYR A 364 36.77 -15.41 1.22
C TYR A 364 36.35 -15.33 -0.24
N TYR A 365 35.18 -15.91 -0.54
CA TYR A 365 34.54 -15.83 -1.83
C TYR A 365 33.05 -15.55 -1.68
N THR A 366 32.48 -14.90 -2.69
CA THR A 366 31.05 -14.92 -2.98
C THR A 366 30.78 -16.08 -3.94
N PHE A 367 29.97 -17.04 -3.50
CA PHE A 367 29.37 -18.05 -4.35
C PHE A 367 28.03 -17.52 -4.87
N THR A 368 27.85 -17.47 -6.19
CA THR A 368 26.63 -16.97 -6.82
C THR A 368 25.98 -18.08 -7.64
N ILE A 369 24.67 -18.24 -7.49
CA ILE A 369 23.86 -19.17 -8.27
C ILE A 369 22.87 -18.39 -9.13
N ASP A 370 22.65 -18.85 -10.37
CA ASP A 370 21.60 -18.40 -11.26
C ASP A 370 20.72 -19.60 -11.60
N MET A 371 19.51 -19.59 -11.06
CA MET A 371 18.54 -20.68 -11.21
C MET A 371 17.80 -20.65 -12.55
N THR A 372 17.89 -19.54 -13.31
CA THR A 372 17.37 -19.49 -14.68
C THR A 372 18.32 -20.19 -15.63
N THR A 373 19.63 -19.88 -15.53
CA THR A 373 20.63 -20.48 -16.42
C THR A 373 21.22 -21.79 -15.89
N MET A 374 20.89 -22.15 -14.64
CA MET A 374 21.42 -23.32 -13.92
C MET A 374 22.96 -23.30 -13.87
N LYS A 375 23.53 -22.16 -13.46
CA LYS A 375 24.98 -21.96 -13.37
C LYS A 375 25.39 -21.37 -12.04
N TYR A 376 26.64 -21.63 -11.65
CA TYR A 376 27.26 -20.99 -10.51
C TYR A 376 28.58 -20.31 -10.88
N THR A 377 28.97 -19.32 -10.08
CA THR A 377 30.27 -18.64 -10.16
C THR A 377 30.85 -18.37 -8.78
N TRP A 378 32.18 -18.27 -8.73
CA TRP A 378 32.96 -17.91 -7.55
C TRP A 378 33.66 -16.58 -7.80
N THR A 379 33.40 -15.60 -6.94
CA THR A 379 34.08 -14.29 -6.97
C THR A 379 34.92 -14.13 -5.71
N LYS A 380 36.24 -14.10 -5.86
CA LYS A 380 37.15 -13.90 -4.72
C LYS A 380 37.01 -12.48 -4.18
N LEU A 381 36.91 -12.33 -2.86
CA LEU A 381 36.89 -11.00 -2.24
C LEU A 381 38.29 -10.36 -2.34
N SER A 382 38.34 -9.04 -2.57
CA SER A 382 39.60 -8.28 -2.53
C SER A 382 40.15 -8.19 -1.10
N ASP A 383 39.26 -8.00 -0.12
CA ASP A 383 39.59 -8.06 1.30
C ASP A 383 39.47 -9.49 1.81
N GLN A 384 40.59 -10.03 2.30
CA GLN A 384 40.70 -11.38 2.87
C GLN A 384 40.88 -11.37 4.39
N ALA A 385 40.80 -10.18 4.99
CA ALA A 385 40.81 -9.97 6.44
C ALA A 385 39.73 -8.94 6.83
N PRO A 386 38.45 -9.20 6.50
CA PRO A 386 37.35 -8.32 6.89
C PRO A 386 37.31 -8.12 8.40
N LYS A 387 36.74 -6.99 8.83
CA LYS A 387 36.58 -6.67 10.26
C LYS A 387 35.72 -7.73 10.93
N GLU A 388 36.27 -8.38 11.96
CA GLU A 388 35.57 -9.38 12.76
C GLU A 388 34.68 -8.73 13.81
N TYR A 389 33.49 -9.31 14.01
CA TYR A 389 32.55 -8.91 15.06
C TYR A 389 32.28 -10.10 15.99
N THR A 390 32.31 -9.85 17.29
CA THR A 390 32.02 -10.90 18.30
C THR A 390 30.53 -11.10 18.54
N SER A 391 29.71 -10.11 18.20
CA SER A 391 28.26 -10.14 18.31
C SER A 391 27.63 -9.22 17.27
N ILE A 392 26.54 -9.68 16.69
CA ILE A 392 25.58 -8.88 15.93
C ILE A 392 24.21 -9.16 16.53
N SER A 393 23.42 -8.11 16.74
CA SER A 393 22.11 -8.21 17.34
C SER A 393 21.09 -7.41 16.55
N LEU A 394 19.82 -7.75 16.75
CA LEU A 394 18.69 -6.88 16.44
C LEU A 394 18.33 -6.02 17.64
N ILE A 395 18.01 -4.77 17.37
CA ILE A 395 17.48 -3.79 18.32
C ILE A 395 16.33 -3.04 17.67
N GLY A 396 15.30 -2.66 18.43
CA GLY A 396 14.16 -1.94 17.86
C GLY A 396 13.09 -1.54 18.87
N ASP A 397 11.96 -1.08 18.35
CA ASP A 397 10.81 -0.68 19.17
C ASP A 397 10.30 -1.82 20.07
N PHE A 398 10.37 -3.07 19.57
CA PHE A 398 9.98 -4.26 20.32
C PHE A 398 10.76 -4.50 21.62
N ASN A 399 11.94 -3.90 21.77
CA ASN A 399 12.73 -3.91 23.01
C ASN A 399 13.05 -2.49 23.52
N SER A 400 12.26 -1.50 23.10
CA SER A 400 12.36 -0.10 23.50
C SER A 400 13.74 0.53 23.25
N TRP A 401 14.48 0.04 22.23
CA TRP A 401 15.83 0.49 21.92
C TRP A 401 16.82 0.40 23.10
N ASN A 402 16.55 -0.49 24.06
CA ASN A 402 17.32 -0.60 25.31
C ASN A 402 17.72 -2.05 25.63
N GLY A 403 17.64 -2.95 24.65
CA GLY A 403 18.11 -4.32 24.73
C GLY A 403 18.57 -4.82 23.37
N ASP A 404 18.92 -6.10 23.31
CA ASP A 404 19.42 -6.76 22.10
C ASP A 404 18.83 -8.16 21.99
N VAL A 405 18.55 -8.56 20.76
CA VAL A 405 18.32 -9.96 20.39
C VAL A 405 19.53 -10.41 19.60
N ASP A 406 20.41 -11.17 20.23
CA ASP A 406 21.64 -11.65 19.61
C ASP A 406 21.37 -12.65 18.48
N LEU A 407 22.07 -12.45 17.36
CA LEU A 407 22.14 -13.41 16.29
C LEU A 407 23.33 -14.35 16.51
N THR A 408 23.18 -15.59 16.08
CA THR A 408 24.24 -16.58 16.09
C THR A 408 25.03 -16.52 14.79
N GLN A 409 26.36 -16.46 14.87
CA GLN A 409 27.21 -16.60 13.69
C GLN A 409 27.21 -18.07 13.23
N VAL A 410 26.65 -18.35 12.06
CA VAL A 410 26.45 -19.72 11.54
C VAL A 410 27.51 -20.15 10.54
N THR A 411 28.05 -19.18 9.80
CA THR A 411 29.31 -19.29 9.06
C THR A 411 30.05 -17.97 9.24
N PRO A 412 31.36 -17.88 8.95
CA PRO A 412 32.09 -16.61 9.07
C PRO A 412 31.34 -15.47 8.39
N HIS A 413 31.02 -14.44 9.18
CA HIS A 413 30.25 -13.23 8.81
C HIS A 413 28.78 -13.43 8.37
N ASN A 414 28.17 -14.58 8.65
CA ASN A 414 26.74 -14.79 8.45
C ASN A 414 26.07 -15.04 9.79
N TRP A 415 25.03 -14.26 10.07
CA TRP A 415 24.34 -14.19 11.34
C TRP A 415 22.89 -14.61 11.16
N TYR A 416 22.39 -15.43 12.08
CA TYR A 416 21.04 -16.00 12.03
C TYR A 416 20.36 -15.95 13.40
N ALA A 417 19.07 -15.62 13.42
CA ALA A 417 18.19 -15.85 14.55
C ALA A 417 16.75 -16.04 14.10
N LYS A 418 15.98 -16.81 14.88
CA LYS A 418 14.52 -16.78 14.85
C LYS A 418 14.02 -15.81 15.92
N VAL A 419 13.25 -14.80 15.53
CA VAL A 419 12.86 -13.69 16.40
C VAL A 419 11.36 -13.46 16.33
N SER A 420 10.73 -13.26 17.48
CA SER A 420 9.33 -12.82 17.57
C SER A 420 9.26 -11.32 17.82
N ILE A 421 8.58 -10.61 16.93
CA ILE A 421 8.30 -9.18 16.99
C ILE A 421 6.84 -9.02 17.44
N PRO A 422 6.58 -8.51 18.66
CA PRO A 422 5.24 -8.49 19.25
C PRO A 422 4.33 -7.39 18.70
N SER A 423 4.90 -6.35 18.09
CA SER A 423 4.18 -5.21 17.53
C SER A 423 4.97 -4.61 16.38
N ASP A 424 4.26 -4.02 15.42
CA ASP A 424 4.87 -3.26 14.33
C ASP A 424 5.81 -2.18 14.89
N GLY A 425 6.93 -1.94 14.22
CA GLY A 425 7.88 -0.93 14.67
C GLY A 425 9.19 -0.91 13.92
N GLY A 426 10.06 0.02 14.32
CA GLY A 426 11.40 0.18 13.81
C GLY A 426 12.37 -0.86 14.35
N LEU A 427 13.35 -1.28 13.53
CA LEU A 427 14.49 -2.07 13.96
C LEU A 427 15.79 -1.72 13.21
N LYS A 428 16.91 -2.19 13.74
CA LYS A 428 18.25 -2.18 13.11
C LYS A 428 19.06 -3.39 13.54
N PHE A 429 20.10 -3.70 12.76
CA PHE A 429 21.21 -4.52 13.21
C PHE A 429 22.26 -3.64 13.89
N ARG A 430 22.96 -4.16 14.89
CA ARG A 430 24.16 -3.51 15.44
C ARG A 430 25.18 -4.50 15.96
N ALA A 431 26.45 -4.10 16.00
CA ALA A 431 27.52 -4.91 16.54
C ALA A 431 27.89 -4.52 17.97
N GLY A 432 28.28 -5.49 18.78
CA GLY A 432 28.87 -5.24 20.10
C GLY A 432 27.93 -4.54 21.10
N HIS A 433 26.62 -4.57 20.85
CA HIS A 433 25.59 -3.83 21.61
C HIS A 433 25.86 -2.32 21.70
N ASP A 434 26.56 -1.77 20.69
CA ASP A 434 26.93 -0.36 20.59
C ASP A 434 26.47 0.23 19.25
N TRP A 435 26.47 1.55 19.14
CA TRP A 435 26.03 2.30 17.98
C TRP A 435 27.14 2.61 16.97
N ALA A 436 28.40 2.26 17.29
CA ALA A 436 29.54 2.52 16.41
C ALA A 436 29.40 1.84 15.03
N ASP A 437 28.92 0.59 15.03
CA ASP A 437 28.65 -0.19 13.83
C ASP A 437 27.19 -0.66 13.88
N SER A 438 26.35 -0.02 13.06
CA SER A 438 24.94 -0.36 12.95
C SER A 438 24.50 -0.40 11.49
N TRP A 439 23.43 -1.13 11.19
CA TRP A 439 22.92 -1.26 9.83
C TRP A 439 21.40 -1.16 9.78
N GLY A 440 20.93 -0.44 8.78
CA GLY A 440 19.53 -0.29 8.40
C GLY A 440 19.47 0.55 7.13
N ASN A 441 18.31 0.74 6.52
CA ASN A 441 18.20 1.47 5.25
C ASN A 441 16.85 2.17 5.04
N GLY A 442 16.01 2.28 6.08
CA GLY A 442 14.66 2.84 5.92
C GLY A 442 13.66 1.91 5.22
N ALA A 443 14.04 0.68 4.86
CA ALA A 443 13.14 -0.24 4.18
C ALA A 443 12.00 -0.69 5.10
N ASN A 444 10.83 -0.87 4.48
CA ASN A 444 9.74 -1.62 5.07
C ASN A 444 9.92 -3.11 4.74
N ILE A 445 10.12 -3.94 5.77
CA ILE A 445 10.35 -5.38 5.64
C ILE A 445 9.15 -6.10 5.04
N ALA A 446 7.93 -5.58 5.22
CA ALA A 446 6.75 -6.09 4.54
C ALA A 446 6.85 -5.97 3.02
N ASP A 447 7.46 -4.89 2.55
CA ASP A 447 7.60 -4.61 1.12
C ASP A 447 8.83 -5.26 0.52
N ASN A 448 9.95 -5.21 1.26
CA ASN A 448 11.26 -5.68 0.88
C ASN A 448 11.84 -6.55 2.00
N TYR A 449 11.45 -7.82 1.99
CA TYR A 449 11.88 -8.81 2.98
C TYR A 449 13.37 -9.15 2.88
N TYR A 450 14.04 -8.76 1.79
CA TYR A 450 15.48 -8.85 1.62
C TYR A 450 16.04 -7.55 1.03
N GLY A 451 17.35 -7.36 1.17
CA GLY A 451 18.03 -6.23 0.55
C GLY A 451 19.42 -6.04 1.12
N LYS A 452 19.96 -4.83 0.96
CA LYS A 452 21.20 -4.39 1.58
C LYS A 452 20.92 -3.28 2.56
N ALA A 453 21.42 -3.44 3.77
CA ALA A 453 21.39 -2.40 4.77
C ALA A 453 22.56 -1.43 4.56
N ASP A 454 22.33 -0.15 4.84
CA ASP A 454 23.38 0.85 4.80
C ASP A 454 24.14 0.86 6.13
N TYR A 455 25.46 0.95 6.06
CA TYR A 455 26.28 1.16 7.24
C TYR A 455 25.94 2.51 7.88
N ASN A 456 25.56 2.47 9.15
CA ASN A 456 24.98 3.57 9.90
C ASN A 456 23.73 4.21 9.25
N GLY A 457 22.95 3.42 8.49
CA GLY A 457 21.70 3.87 7.87
C GLY A 457 20.54 4.04 8.85
N GLY A 458 19.40 4.51 8.33
CA GLY A 458 18.18 4.71 9.12
C GLY A 458 17.51 3.41 9.59
N ASN A 459 16.57 3.53 10.53
CA ASN A 459 15.78 2.38 11.01
C ASN A 459 14.97 1.75 9.87
N MET A 460 14.91 0.42 9.80
CA MET A 460 13.92 -0.29 8.97
C MET A 460 12.60 -0.40 9.74
N THR A 461 11.48 -0.63 9.07
CA THR A 461 10.21 -0.95 9.73
C THR A 461 9.85 -2.41 9.50
N VAL A 462 9.32 -3.07 10.53
CA VAL A 462 8.93 -4.48 10.50
C VAL A 462 7.53 -4.64 11.12
N PRO A 463 6.65 -5.46 10.53
CA PRO A 463 5.38 -5.84 11.16
C PRO A 463 5.58 -6.79 12.36
N ALA A 464 4.55 -6.91 13.19
CA ALA A 464 4.46 -7.95 14.20
C ALA A 464 4.41 -9.33 13.55
N GLY A 465 5.16 -10.28 14.09
CA GLY A 465 5.26 -11.63 13.54
C GLY A 465 6.44 -12.40 14.10
N THR A 466 6.61 -13.63 13.64
CA THR A 466 7.84 -14.39 13.89
C THR A 466 8.62 -14.49 12.59
N TYR A 467 9.93 -14.23 12.67
CA TYR A 467 10.80 -14.16 11.50
C TYR A 467 12.05 -15.01 11.70
N SER A 468 12.45 -15.71 10.66
CA SER A 468 13.83 -16.17 10.48
C SER A 468 14.64 -15.05 9.82
N VAL A 469 15.62 -14.53 10.55
CA VAL A 469 16.43 -13.37 10.15
C VAL A 469 17.85 -13.80 9.81
N TYR A 470 18.33 -13.37 8.64
CA TYR A 470 19.67 -13.62 8.11
C TYR A 470 20.36 -12.29 7.84
N PHE A 471 21.63 -12.18 8.18
CA PHE A 471 22.43 -10.98 7.91
C PHE A 471 23.89 -11.33 7.62
N ASN A 472 24.45 -10.72 6.57
CA ASN A 472 25.86 -10.80 6.23
C ASN A 472 26.54 -9.47 6.51
N ASP A 473 27.48 -9.40 7.46
CA ASP A 473 28.09 -8.13 7.85
C ASP A 473 29.15 -7.60 6.86
N ILE A 474 29.59 -8.43 5.89
CA ILE A 474 30.50 -8.01 4.82
C ILE A 474 29.70 -7.35 3.67
N THR A 475 28.68 -8.04 3.17
CA THR A 475 27.89 -7.57 2.01
C THR A 475 26.74 -6.66 2.41
N THR A 476 26.45 -6.58 3.71
CA THR A 476 25.31 -5.94 4.35
C THR A 476 23.96 -6.47 3.90
N GLU A 477 23.95 -7.64 3.27
CA GLU A 477 22.73 -8.29 2.80
C GLU A 477 21.94 -8.84 3.98
N PHE A 478 20.62 -8.67 3.95
CA PHE A 478 19.70 -9.22 4.94
C PHE A 478 18.54 -9.93 4.28
N VAL A 479 17.92 -10.85 5.03
CA VAL A 479 16.62 -11.45 4.72
C VAL A 479 15.81 -11.63 6.01
N PHE A 480 14.51 -11.32 5.97
CA PHE A 480 13.52 -11.60 7.00
C PHE A 480 12.43 -12.50 6.38
N LEU A 481 12.44 -13.78 6.70
CA LEU A 481 11.41 -14.72 6.26
C LEU A 481 10.35 -14.86 7.35
N ALA A 482 9.08 -14.57 7.03
CA ALA A 482 7.98 -14.80 7.94
C ALA A 482 7.74 -16.31 8.13
N GLU A 483 7.45 -16.72 9.37
CA GLU A 483 7.26 -18.12 9.79
C GLU A 483 5.79 -18.49 10.01
#